data_AF-A0A928AFL1-F1
#
_entry.id   AF-A0A928AFL1-F1
#
_cell.length_a   1.000
_cell.length_b   1.000
_cell.length_c   1.000
_cell.angle_alpha   90.00
_cell.angle_beta   90.00
_cell.angle_gamma   90.00
#
_symmetry.space_group_name_H-M   'P 1'
#
loop_
_entity.id
_entity.type
_entity.pdbx_description
1 polymer ?
#
loop_
_entity_poly.entity_id
_entity_poly.type
_entity_poly.pdbx_seq_one_letter_code
_entity_poly.pdbx_strand_id
1 'polypeptide(L)'
;MYSGAVVLLPNSQYLFLDLYSSVAAPNHSVTFKVPNGVYNLDVECSTAANTAGYEYTQLYVTNEEDGVETFFKSGTVTVTDDLIEVLLVGEDDKTYHIKAPNKLVDNTYNWGNGSLTGEFSTLTSDLQVPFNNVDDLEIYGENYGDYLCVGKNLWFVYIDDYATGDEFSLFIHADASKSAPIGTFPILADVSKEAALTGYFDSEGSGQGSFYYKLDENFEVVGFAPLKSGTVTISVNEEGVATAQVEAKDDKGNTLSGTCVTDYVTFIGQEEATLFSVSNKVKRVNKKVLAPRTKVKPTMVLKK
;
A
#
# COMPACT_ATOMS: atom_id res chain seq x y z
N MET A 1 -7.58 -19.85 -10.39
CA MET A 1 -7.59 -18.38 -10.40
C MET A 1 -6.31 -17.96 -9.75
N TYR A 2 -5.46 -17.19 -10.43
CA TYR A 2 -4.29 -16.60 -9.77
C TYR A 2 -4.68 -15.14 -9.53
N SER A 3 -5.19 -14.85 -8.33
CA SER A 3 -4.85 -13.59 -7.69
C SER A 3 -3.33 -13.50 -7.63
N GLY A 4 -2.75 -12.31 -7.52
CA GLY A 4 -1.30 -12.16 -7.34
C GLY A 4 -0.74 -12.83 -6.08
N ALA A 5 -1.53 -13.65 -5.37
CA ALA A 5 -1.11 -14.50 -4.28
C ALA A 5 0.20 -15.21 -4.66
N VAL A 6 1.23 -14.90 -3.87
CA VAL A 6 2.46 -15.67 -3.90
C VAL A 6 2.06 -17.13 -3.67
N VAL A 7 2.31 -18.00 -4.64
CA VAL A 7 2.04 -19.42 -4.48
C VAL A 7 3.08 -19.97 -3.52
N LEU A 8 2.71 -19.99 -2.24
CA LEU A 8 3.52 -20.54 -1.16
C LEU A 8 3.37 -22.06 -1.20
N LEU A 9 4.47 -22.74 -1.51
CA LEU A 9 4.57 -24.19 -1.50
C LEU A 9 4.57 -24.65 -0.03
N PRO A 10 3.85 -25.72 0.32
CA PRO A 10 3.92 -26.29 1.67
C PRO A 10 5.36 -26.66 2.04
N ASN A 11 5.70 -26.57 3.33
CA ASN A 11 6.99 -26.98 3.87
C ASN A 11 8.20 -26.30 3.20
N SER A 12 8.07 -25.01 2.88
CA SER A 12 9.06 -24.19 2.17
C SER A 12 9.38 -22.91 2.96
N GLN A 13 10.54 -22.31 2.65
CA GLN A 13 11.01 -21.09 3.30
C GLN A 13 11.12 -19.96 2.28
N TYR A 14 10.61 -18.80 2.65
CA TYR A 14 10.56 -17.60 1.83
C TYR A 14 11.19 -16.46 2.61
N LEU A 15 12.12 -15.74 1.99
CA LEU A 15 12.66 -14.51 2.54
C LEU A 15 12.06 -13.35 1.75
N PHE A 16 11.26 -12.54 2.43
CA PHE A 16 10.74 -11.27 1.92
C PHE A 16 11.70 -10.16 2.35
N LEU A 17 12.03 -9.27 1.41
CA LEU A 17 12.93 -8.15 1.63
C LEU A 17 12.27 -6.88 1.07
N ASP A 18 12.07 -5.89 1.94
CA ASP A 18 11.59 -4.56 1.53
C ASP A 18 12.77 -3.59 1.52
N LEU A 19 13.26 -3.22 0.33
CA LEU A 19 14.52 -2.48 0.16
C LEU A 19 14.30 -1.09 -0.46
N TYR A 20 14.67 -0.05 0.28
CA TYR A 20 14.59 1.33 -0.16
C TYR A 20 15.92 1.77 -0.76
N SER A 21 16.01 1.81 -2.09
CA SER A 21 17.23 2.23 -2.80
C SER A 21 17.30 3.75 -3.02
N SER A 22 18.51 4.32 -2.89
CA SER A 22 18.80 5.69 -3.34
C SER A 22 18.86 5.84 -4.87
N VAL A 23 18.97 4.72 -5.58
CA VAL A 23 19.10 4.66 -7.04
C VAL A 23 17.96 3.81 -7.60
N ALA A 24 17.15 4.39 -8.48
CA ALA A 24 16.10 3.65 -9.17
C ALA A 24 16.72 2.54 -10.03
N ALA A 25 16.10 1.35 -10.03
CA ALA A 25 16.51 0.30 -10.94
C ALA A 25 16.20 0.71 -12.41
N PRO A 26 17.13 0.46 -13.36
CA PRO A 26 16.84 0.65 -14.77
C PRO A 26 15.66 -0.22 -15.18
N ASN A 27 14.65 0.38 -15.82
CA ASN A 27 13.47 -0.33 -16.35
C ASN A 27 12.66 -1.13 -15.29
N HIS A 28 12.58 -0.60 -14.06
CA HIS A 28 11.86 -1.20 -12.93
C HIS A 28 10.46 -1.74 -13.27
N SER A 29 9.74 -1.10 -14.20
CA SER A 29 8.38 -1.46 -14.61
C SER A 29 8.26 -2.69 -15.52
N VAL A 30 9.36 -3.27 -15.98
CA VAL A 30 9.33 -4.40 -16.94
C VAL A 30 10.30 -5.48 -16.51
N THR A 31 11.59 -5.17 -16.44
CA THR A 31 12.64 -6.10 -16.04
C THR A 31 13.74 -5.33 -15.34
N PHE A 32 14.14 -5.76 -14.14
CA PHE A 32 15.11 -5.03 -13.35
C PHE A 32 15.99 -5.94 -12.51
N LYS A 33 17.15 -5.44 -12.08
CA LYS A 33 17.92 -6.03 -10.98
C LYS A 33 17.72 -5.19 -9.73
N VAL A 34 17.76 -5.82 -8.56
CA VAL A 34 17.79 -5.07 -7.30
C VAL A 34 19.04 -4.16 -7.33
N PRO A 35 18.89 -2.84 -7.08
CA PRO A 35 20.02 -1.92 -7.14
C PRO A 35 21.13 -2.31 -6.17
N ASN A 36 22.38 -2.16 -6.60
CA ASN A 36 23.53 -2.42 -5.75
C ASN A 36 23.56 -1.45 -4.57
N GLY A 37 23.93 -1.96 -3.39
CA GLY A 37 23.96 -1.16 -2.18
C GLY A 37 24.10 -2.00 -0.92
N VAL A 38 24.25 -1.31 0.20
CA VAL A 38 24.14 -1.90 1.53
C VAL A 38 22.91 -1.29 2.18
N TYR A 39 21.95 -2.12 2.49
CA TYR A 39 20.67 -1.76 3.10
C TYR A 39 20.70 -2.19 4.55
N ASN A 40 20.67 -1.23 5.48
CA ASN A 40 20.62 -1.55 6.91
C ASN A 40 19.16 -1.73 7.32
N LEU A 41 18.88 -2.72 8.15
CA LEU A 41 17.54 -2.90 8.67
C LEU A 41 17.12 -1.67 9.48
N ASP A 42 15.94 -1.16 9.16
CA ASP A 42 15.36 0.04 9.75
C ASP A 42 14.09 -0.36 10.52
N VAL A 43 14.27 -0.54 11.83
CA VAL A 43 13.21 -0.93 12.78
C VAL A 43 12.15 0.14 12.94
N GLU A 44 12.43 1.37 12.52
CA GLU A 44 11.48 2.49 12.55
C GLU A 44 10.65 2.58 11.26
N CYS A 45 10.88 1.68 10.28
CA CYS A 45 10.23 1.68 8.97
C CYS A 45 10.23 3.08 8.30
N SER A 46 11.34 3.80 8.39
CA SER A 46 11.41 5.21 8.00
C SER A 46 11.39 5.45 6.48
N THR A 47 11.51 4.38 5.68
CA THR A 47 11.65 4.40 4.20
C THR A 47 12.87 5.19 3.69
N ALA A 48 13.85 5.42 4.56
CA ALA A 48 15.06 6.16 4.21
C ALA A 48 15.87 5.43 3.14
N ALA A 49 16.58 6.18 2.31
CA ALA A 49 17.39 5.57 1.27
C ALA A 49 18.52 4.70 1.86
N ASN A 50 18.73 3.54 1.25
CA ASN A 50 19.64 2.47 1.66
C ASN A 50 19.26 1.81 3.00
N THR A 51 17.95 1.59 3.21
CA THR A 51 17.44 0.78 4.32
C THR A 51 16.63 -0.42 3.86
N ALA A 52 16.47 -1.40 4.75
CA ALA A 52 15.49 -2.47 4.62
C ALA A 52 14.36 -2.25 5.64
N GLY A 53 13.11 -2.18 5.20
CA GLY A 53 11.96 -1.92 6.07
C GLY A 53 11.67 -3.10 6.98
N TYR A 54 11.55 -2.88 8.28
CA TYR A 54 11.33 -3.93 9.28
C TYR A 54 10.02 -4.70 9.07
N GLU A 55 8.91 -3.99 8.89
CA GLU A 55 7.56 -4.54 8.83
C GLU A 55 7.34 -5.52 7.67
N TYR A 56 8.10 -5.38 6.59
CA TYR A 56 7.95 -6.18 5.38
C TYR A 56 9.20 -7.01 5.03
N THR A 57 10.23 -6.97 5.90
CA THR A 57 11.40 -7.83 5.80
C THR A 57 11.26 -8.98 6.78
N GLN A 58 10.94 -10.17 6.29
CA GLN A 58 10.65 -11.32 7.13
C GLN A 58 11.06 -12.66 6.50
N LEU A 59 11.36 -13.63 7.36
CA LEU A 59 11.42 -15.04 6.98
C LEU A 59 10.05 -15.66 7.23
N TYR A 60 9.47 -16.26 6.20
CA TYR A 60 8.21 -16.99 6.26
C TYR A 60 8.46 -18.47 6.00
N VAL A 61 8.02 -19.34 6.90
CA VAL A 61 8.14 -20.79 6.79
C VAL A 61 6.74 -21.39 6.72
N THR A 62 6.36 -21.94 5.56
CA THR A 62 5.08 -22.64 5.42
C THR A 62 5.13 -23.99 6.13
N ASN A 63 4.04 -24.36 6.82
CA ASN A 63 3.78 -25.72 7.31
C ASN A 63 2.43 -26.24 6.76
N GLU A 64 1.94 -27.39 7.24
CA GLU A 64 0.71 -28.03 6.73
C GLU A 64 -0.58 -27.35 7.21
N GLU A 65 -0.55 -26.57 8.28
CA GLU A 65 -1.71 -25.90 8.87
C GLU A 65 -1.68 -24.38 8.62
N ASP A 66 -0.52 -23.72 8.78
CA ASP A 66 -0.33 -22.27 8.62
C ASP A 66 1.15 -21.91 8.29
N GLY A 67 1.48 -20.63 8.11
CA GLY A 67 2.87 -20.18 8.04
C GLY A 67 3.40 -19.68 9.38
N VAL A 68 4.73 -19.72 9.56
CA VAL A 68 5.42 -19.07 10.68
C VAL A 68 6.25 -17.91 10.16
N GLU A 69 5.96 -16.71 10.65
CA GLU A 69 6.73 -15.49 10.39
C GLU A 69 7.84 -15.31 11.42
N THR A 70 9.00 -14.83 10.95
CA THR A 70 10.09 -14.37 11.80
C THR A 70 10.55 -13.01 11.32
N PHE A 71 10.29 -11.99 12.13
CA PHE A 71 10.79 -10.63 11.95
C PHE A 71 12.22 -10.50 12.47
N PHE A 72 12.90 -9.44 12.04
CA PHE A 72 14.30 -9.20 12.37
C PHE A 72 14.45 -7.91 13.18
N LYS A 73 15.36 -7.86 14.15
CA LYS A 73 15.59 -6.64 14.94
C LYS A 73 16.84 -5.86 14.56
N SER A 74 17.70 -6.45 13.74
CA SER A 74 18.87 -5.76 13.19
C SER A 74 19.48 -6.52 12.02
N GLY A 75 20.37 -5.85 11.29
CA GLY A 75 21.26 -6.48 10.31
C GLY A 75 21.35 -5.72 9.01
N THR A 76 21.84 -6.39 7.98
CA THR A 76 22.16 -5.77 6.69
C THR A 76 21.84 -6.69 5.52
N VAL A 77 21.37 -6.10 4.43
CA VAL A 77 21.30 -6.73 3.11
C VAL A 77 22.34 -6.05 2.21
N THR A 78 23.25 -6.81 1.63
CA THR A 78 24.24 -6.31 0.67
C THR A 78 23.88 -6.83 -0.71
N VAL A 79 23.69 -5.93 -1.66
CA VAL A 79 23.38 -6.23 -3.05
C VAL A 79 24.56 -5.81 -3.91
N THR A 80 25.05 -6.75 -4.70
CA THR A 80 26.07 -6.58 -5.74
C THR A 80 25.50 -7.04 -7.08
N ASP A 81 26.25 -6.89 -8.16
CA ASP A 81 25.79 -7.27 -9.50
C ASP A 81 25.33 -8.73 -9.60
N ASP A 82 25.95 -9.63 -8.83
CA ASP A 82 25.74 -11.06 -8.92
C ASP A 82 25.13 -11.69 -7.66
N LEU A 83 25.15 -10.99 -6.53
CA LEU A 83 24.82 -11.57 -5.22
C LEU A 83 24.00 -10.60 -4.36
N ILE A 84 22.95 -11.14 -3.75
CA ILE A 84 22.26 -10.61 -2.58
C ILE A 84 22.72 -11.43 -1.37
N GLU A 85 23.40 -10.78 -0.43
CA GLU A 85 23.85 -11.38 0.82
C GLU A 85 23.11 -10.72 1.99
N VAL A 86 22.41 -11.53 2.76
CA VAL A 86 21.55 -11.10 3.86
C VAL A 86 22.17 -11.61 5.16
N LEU A 87 22.43 -10.69 6.08
CA LEU A 87 22.87 -10.99 7.43
C LEU A 87 21.96 -10.27 8.42
N LEU A 88 20.93 -10.97 8.90
CA LEU A 88 19.90 -10.41 9.78
C LEU A 88 19.87 -11.16 11.12
N VAL A 89 19.48 -10.48 12.18
CA VAL A 89 19.26 -11.06 13.51
C VAL A 89 17.77 -11.06 13.78
N GLY A 90 17.20 -12.24 13.94
CA GLY A 90 15.79 -12.44 14.25
C GLY A 90 15.41 -11.89 15.62
N GLU A 91 14.12 -11.65 15.83
CA GLU A 91 13.58 -11.41 17.16
C GLU A 91 13.85 -12.58 18.12
N ASP A 92 13.95 -13.79 17.57
CA ASP A 92 14.32 -15.04 18.25
C ASP A 92 15.80 -15.16 18.62
N ASP A 93 16.57 -14.07 18.53
CA ASP A 93 18.01 -13.97 18.78
C ASP A 93 18.90 -14.80 17.84
N LYS A 94 18.34 -15.44 16.80
CA LYS A 94 19.15 -16.18 15.84
C LYS A 94 19.71 -15.25 14.76
N THR A 95 20.91 -15.58 14.29
CA THR A 95 21.50 -14.92 13.12
C THR A 95 21.19 -15.74 11.87
N TYR A 96 20.62 -15.07 10.88
CA TYR A 96 20.27 -15.60 9.57
C TYR A 96 21.27 -15.07 8.56
N HIS A 97 21.99 -15.99 7.90
CA HIS A 97 22.93 -15.67 6.83
C HIS A 97 22.47 -16.35 5.55
N ILE A 98 21.88 -15.58 4.65
CA ILE A 98 21.26 -16.07 3.42
C ILE A 98 21.98 -15.47 2.22
N LYS A 99 22.21 -16.29 1.19
CA LYS A 99 22.84 -15.87 -0.07
C LYS A 99 21.94 -16.26 -1.22
N ALA A 100 21.60 -15.29 -2.05
CA ALA A 100 20.81 -15.49 -3.26
C ALA A 100 21.47 -14.77 -4.44
N PRO A 101 21.39 -15.29 -5.67
CA PRO A 101 21.94 -14.61 -6.83
C PRO A 101 21.11 -13.34 -7.15
N ASN A 102 21.77 -12.22 -7.47
CA ASN A 102 21.10 -11.00 -7.95
C ASN A 102 20.74 -11.14 -9.44
N LYS A 103 19.70 -11.91 -9.71
CA LYS A 103 19.20 -12.17 -11.06
C LYS A 103 18.31 -11.04 -11.54
N LEU A 104 18.17 -10.95 -12.85
CA LEU A 104 17.14 -10.11 -13.45
C LEU A 104 15.77 -10.61 -12.96
N VAL A 105 15.06 -9.74 -12.26
CA VAL A 105 13.66 -9.89 -11.90
C VAL A 105 12.85 -9.55 -13.14
N ASP A 106 12.13 -10.55 -13.64
CA ASP A 106 11.12 -10.33 -14.67
C ASP A 106 9.83 -9.85 -14.01
N ASN A 107 9.64 -8.53 -14.04
CA ASN A 107 8.47 -7.90 -13.47
C ASN A 107 7.33 -7.84 -14.48
N THR A 108 7.46 -8.40 -15.70
CA THR A 108 6.39 -8.40 -16.70
C THR A 108 5.24 -9.34 -16.34
N TYR A 109 5.46 -10.34 -15.50
CA TYR A 109 4.34 -11.13 -14.99
C TYR A 109 3.49 -10.33 -13.99
N ASN A 110 4.16 -9.47 -13.24
CA ASN A 110 3.63 -8.67 -12.14
C ASN A 110 3.06 -7.31 -12.60
N TRP A 111 3.60 -6.74 -13.69
CA TRP A 111 3.32 -5.39 -14.21
C TRP A 111 3.10 -5.35 -15.72
N GLY A 112 2.90 -6.51 -16.34
CA GLY A 112 3.07 -6.73 -17.78
C GLY A 112 2.80 -5.56 -18.71
N ASN A 113 3.60 -5.50 -19.76
CA ASN A 113 3.32 -4.72 -20.96
C ASN A 113 1.93 -5.00 -21.59
N GLY A 114 1.17 -5.96 -21.07
CA GLY A 114 -0.28 -5.94 -21.17
C GLY A 114 -0.85 -5.38 -19.87
N SER A 115 -1.48 -4.21 -19.94
CA SER A 115 -2.76 -4.03 -19.23
C SER A 115 -3.42 -5.40 -19.12
N LEU A 116 -3.72 -5.93 -17.94
CA LEU A 116 -4.48 -7.18 -17.78
C LEU A 116 -5.50 -7.31 -18.94
N THR A 117 -5.12 -8.00 -20.02
CA THR A 117 -5.87 -7.98 -21.28
C THR A 117 -6.69 -9.24 -21.22
N GLY A 118 -7.90 -9.06 -20.74
CA GLY A 118 -8.83 -10.12 -20.42
C GLY A 118 -10.04 -9.50 -19.74
N GLU A 119 -11.18 -10.17 -19.85
CA GLU A 119 -12.35 -9.84 -19.07
C GLU A 119 -12.31 -10.67 -17.79
N PHE A 120 -11.88 -10.06 -16.69
CA PHE A 120 -11.72 -10.68 -15.37
C PHE A 120 -12.99 -10.57 -14.54
N SER A 121 -13.81 -9.53 -14.78
CA SER A 121 -15.07 -9.39 -14.07
C SER A 121 -15.93 -10.64 -14.23
N THR A 122 -16.43 -11.18 -13.13
CA THR A 122 -17.41 -12.27 -13.11
C THR A 122 -18.82 -11.75 -13.35
N LEU A 123 -19.02 -10.43 -13.39
CA LEU A 123 -20.32 -9.82 -13.66
C LEU A 123 -20.74 -10.04 -15.11
N THR A 124 -22.05 -10.18 -15.29
CA THR A 124 -22.69 -10.39 -16.61
C THR A 124 -23.63 -9.26 -17.00
N SER A 125 -23.86 -8.30 -16.10
CA SER A 125 -24.69 -7.11 -16.30
C SER A 125 -24.28 -6.01 -15.31
N ASP A 126 -24.87 -4.83 -15.47
CA ASP A 126 -24.84 -3.77 -14.46
C ASP A 126 -25.28 -4.30 -13.08
N LEU A 127 -24.66 -3.79 -12.02
CA LEU A 127 -24.91 -4.15 -10.63
C LEU A 127 -25.18 -2.88 -9.80
N GLN A 128 -26.33 -2.86 -9.14
CA GLN A 128 -26.63 -1.91 -8.08
C GLN A 128 -26.52 -2.63 -6.74
N VAL A 129 -25.48 -2.34 -5.96
CA VAL A 129 -25.31 -2.84 -4.60
C VAL A 129 -26.23 -2.03 -3.68
N PRO A 130 -27.19 -2.68 -3.00
CA PRO A 130 -28.27 -1.94 -2.37
C PRO A 130 -27.98 -1.54 -0.92
N PHE A 131 -26.84 -1.94 -0.31
CA PHE A 131 -26.38 -1.54 1.05
C PHE A 131 -27.53 -1.27 2.04
N ASN A 132 -28.31 -2.32 2.32
CA ASN A 132 -29.59 -2.17 3.03
C ASN A 132 -29.53 -2.60 4.50
N ASN A 133 -28.54 -3.39 4.90
CA ASN A 133 -28.47 -3.95 6.25
C ASN A 133 -27.58 -3.12 7.16
N VAL A 134 -28.11 -2.01 7.66
CA VAL A 134 -27.39 -1.00 8.44
C VAL A 134 -26.57 -1.52 9.63
N ASP A 135 -26.94 -2.68 10.20
CA ASP A 135 -26.24 -3.27 11.34
C ASP A 135 -24.91 -3.95 10.94
N ASP A 136 -24.72 -4.25 9.64
CA ASP A 136 -23.58 -4.97 9.08
C ASP A 136 -22.88 -4.16 7.96
N LEU A 137 -23.08 -2.84 7.94
CA LEU A 137 -22.42 -1.92 6.99
C LEU A 137 -21.19 -1.27 7.61
N GLU A 138 -20.09 -1.25 6.86
CA GLU A 138 -18.88 -0.53 7.25
C GLU A 138 -18.39 0.38 6.12
N ILE A 139 -18.02 1.62 6.45
CA ILE A 139 -17.19 2.46 5.59
C ILE A 139 -15.91 2.72 6.35
N TYR A 140 -14.83 2.25 5.78
CA TYR A 140 -13.52 2.28 6.39
C TYR A 140 -12.52 3.00 5.47
N GLY A 141 -11.54 3.70 6.06
CA GLY A 141 -10.44 4.23 5.26
C GLY A 141 -9.13 4.43 6.01
N GLU A 142 -8.06 4.15 5.27
CA GLU A 142 -6.67 4.25 5.70
C GLU A 142 -5.91 5.20 4.78
N ASN A 143 -5.05 6.03 5.37
CA ASN A 143 -4.17 6.90 4.62
C ASN A 143 -2.79 6.24 4.47
N TYR A 144 -2.48 5.82 3.26
CA TYR A 144 -1.21 5.22 2.88
C TYR A 144 -0.15 6.27 2.51
N GLY A 145 -0.47 7.57 2.53
CA GLY A 145 0.47 8.64 2.20
C GLY A 145 1.06 8.45 0.80
N ASP A 146 2.37 8.67 0.64
CA ASP A 146 3.08 8.41 -0.61
C ASP A 146 3.67 6.99 -0.71
N TYR A 147 3.22 6.07 0.16
CA TYR A 147 3.76 4.71 0.28
C TYR A 147 3.69 3.93 -1.02
N LEU A 148 2.51 3.87 -1.64
CA LEU A 148 2.32 3.18 -2.92
C LEU A 148 2.37 4.13 -4.12
N CYS A 149 2.55 5.44 -3.95
CA CYS A 149 2.54 6.39 -5.06
C CYS A 149 3.35 7.65 -4.72
N VAL A 150 4.59 7.72 -5.22
CA VAL A 150 5.55 8.74 -4.79
C VAL A 150 5.04 10.16 -5.10
N GLY A 151 4.91 10.98 -4.06
CA GLY A 151 4.48 12.37 -4.18
C GLY A 151 2.97 12.57 -4.32
N LYS A 152 2.18 11.52 -4.17
CA LYS A 152 0.72 11.55 -4.06
C LYS A 152 0.30 11.07 -2.68
N ASN A 153 -0.87 11.48 -2.21
CA ASN A 153 -1.40 11.01 -0.94
C ASN A 153 -2.52 10.02 -1.25
N LEU A 154 -2.19 8.75 -1.11
CA LEU A 154 -3.08 7.65 -1.37
C LEU A 154 -3.91 7.34 -0.13
N TRP A 155 -5.21 7.18 -0.34
CA TRP A 155 -6.12 6.60 0.63
C TRP A 155 -6.64 5.29 0.08
N PHE A 156 -6.77 4.32 0.96
CA PHE A 156 -7.47 3.08 0.70
C PHE A 156 -8.80 3.11 1.45
N VAL A 157 -9.90 2.89 0.76
CA VAL A 157 -11.25 3.01 1.29
C VAL A 157 -12.01 1.71 1.02
N TYR A 158 -12.58 1.14 2.08
CA TYR A 158 -13.43 -0.04 2.02
C TYR A 158 -14.89 0.35 2.28
N ILE A 159 -15.80 -0.31 1.58
CA ILE A 159 -17.25 -0.16 1.74
C ILE A 159 -17.86 -1.56 1.71
N ASP A 160 -18.26 -2.03 2.87
CA ASP A 160 -18.62 -3.43 3.10
C ASP A 160 -20.07 -3.56 3.55
N ASP A 161 -20.74 -4.58 3.03
CA ASP A 161 -21.99 -5.14 3.55
C ASP A 161 -21.70 -6.59 3.96
N TYR A 162 -21.32 -6.81 5.22
CA TYR A 162 -20.93 -8.14 5.71
C TYR A 162 -22.09 -9.14 5.65
N ALA A 163 -23.34 -8.67 5.67
CA ALA A 163 -24.50 -9.54 5.63
C ALA A 163 -24.74 -10.12 4.23
N THR A 164 -24.42 -9.35 3.18
CA THR A 164 -24.52 -9.84 1.81
C THR A 164 -23.18 -10.31 1.26
N GLY A 165 -22.05 -9.92 1.85
CA GLY A 165 -20.71 -10.13 1.33
C GLY A 165 -20.36 -9.21 0.16
N ASP A 166 -21.08 -8.10 -0.05
CA ASP A 166 -20.71 -7.12 -1.09
C ASP A 166 -19.64 -6.15 -0.54
N GLU A 167 -18.53 -6.01 -1.26
CA GLU A 167 -17.42 -5.16 -0.85
C GLU A 167 -16.90 -4.31 -2.02
N PHE A 168 -16.62 -3.05 -1.76
CA PHE A 168 -15.76 -2.22 -2.60
C PHE A 168 -14.45 -1.90 -1.90
N SER A 169 -13.35 -2.19 -2.58
CA SER A 169 -12.00 -1.87 -2.14
C SER A 169 -11.40 -0.83 -3.08
N LEU A 170 -11.20 0.40 -2.61
CA LEU A 170 -11.02 1.58 -3.46
C LEU A 170 -9.75 2.36 -3.12
N PHE A 171 -8.90 2.58 -4.12
CA PHE A 171 -7.78 3.51 -4.03
C PHE A 171 -8.18 4.88 -4.58
N ILE A 172 -7.88 5.94 -3.82
CA ILE A 172 -8.15 7.34 -4.19
C ILE A 172 -7.02 8.27 -3.77
N HIS A 173 -6.91 9.44 -4.43
CA HIS A 173 -6.03 10.51 -3.98
C HIS A 173 -6.80 11.55 -3.15
N ALA A 174 -6.47 11.68 -1.88
CA ALA A 174 -7.11 12.63 -0.97
C ALA A 174 -6.12 13.31 -0.01
N ASP A 175 -6.56 14.39 0.66
CA ASP A 175 -5.70 15.15 1.57
C ASP A 175 -5.39 14.36 2.85
N ALA A 176 -4.13 13.99 3.02
CA ALA A 176 -3.61 13.27 4.17
C ALA A 176 -3.74 14.00 5.51
N SER A 177 -4.02 15.31 5.52
CA SER A 177 -4.22 16.09 6.74
C SER A 177 -5.62 15.96 7.35
N LYS A 178 -6.52 15.23 6.69
CA LYS A 178 -7.90 14.99 7.13
C LYS A 178 -8.01 13.66 7.86
N SER A 179 -8.98 13.56 8.76
CA SER A 179 -9.36 12.30 9.41
C SER A 179 -10.16 11.37 8.50
N ALA A 180 -10.74 11.90 7.41
CA ALA A 180 -11.48 11.14 6.41
C ALA A 180 -11.32 11.80 5.03
N PRO A 181 -11.37 11.04 3.92
CA PRO A 181 -11.28 11.58 2.58
C PRO A 181 -12.67 12.08 2.16
N ILE A 182 -13.12 13.22 2.69
CA ILE A 182 -14.41 13.84 2.34
C ILE A 182 -14.31 14.54 0.98
N GLY A 183 -15.20 14.21 0.05
CA GLY A 183 -15.27 14.79 -1.29
C GLY A 183 -15.64 13.76 -2.35
N THR A 184 -15.51 14.13 -3.63
CA THR A 184 -15.66 13.22 -4.77
C THR A 184 -14.30 12.96 -5.39
N PHE A 185 -13.96 11.69 -5.53
CA PHE A 185 -12.64 11.26 -5.99
C PHE A 185 -12.76 10.30 -7.17
N PRO A 186 -11.89 10.43 -8.19
CA PRO A 186 -11.76 9.40 -9.19
C PRO A 186 -11.20 8.11 -8.56
N ILE A 187 -11.76 6.97 -8.95
CA ILE A 187 -11.27 5.64 -8.54
C ILE A 187 -9.98 5.33 -9.31
N LEU A 188 -8.95 4.88 -8.60
CA LEU A 188 -7.68 4.50 -9.21
C LEU A 188 -7.76 3.04 -9.65
N ALA A 189 -7.96 2.85 -10.95
CA ALA A 189 -8.02 1.52 -11.57
C ALA A 189 -6.71 0.75 -11.48
N ASP A 190 -5.61 1.48 -11.39
CA ASP A 190 -4.26 0.96 -11.44
C ASP A 190 -3.30 2.01 -10.84
N VAL A 191 -3.10 1.95 -9.52
CA VAL A 191 -2.18 2.84 -8.78
C VAL A 191 -0.76 2.73 -9.34
N SER A 192 -0.44 1.55 -9.87
CA SER A 192 0.80 1.19 -10.55
C SER A 192 1.15 2.15 -11.70
N LYS A 193 0.14 2.65 -12.43
CA LYS A 193 0.30 3.61 -13.53
C LYS A 193 0.57 5.05 -13.09
N GLU A 194 0.41 5.36 -11.81
CA GLU A 194 0.49 6.74 -11.29
C GLU A 194 1.81 7.10 -10.60
N ALA A 195 2.85 6.25 -10.74
CA ALA A 195 4.16 6.29 -10.08
C ALA A 195 4.23 5.48 -8.78
N ALA A 196 3.72 4.25 -8.81
CA ALA A 196 3.85 3.36 -7.68
C ALA A 196 5.26 2.82 -7.47
N LEU A 197 5.56 2.46 -6.21
CA LEU A 197 6.75 1.68 -5.90
C LEU A 197 6.68 0.38 -6.68
N THR A 198 7.56 0.30 -7.66
CA THR A 198 7.51 -0.78 -8.62
C THR A 198 8.05 -2.06 -8.00
N GLY A 199 7.26 -3.13 -8.06
CA GLY A 199 7.56 -4.40 -7.39
C GLY A 199 6.94 -4.55 -6.00
N TYR A 200 6.17 -3.58 -5.50
CA TYR A 200 5.40 -3.74 -4.26
C TYR A 200 4.22 -4.71 -4.47
N PHE A 201 4.21 -5.75 -3.65
CA PHE A 201 3.11 -6.68 -3.41
C PHE A 201 2.96 -6.75 -1.89
N ASP A 202 1.74 -6.67 -1.38
CA ASP A 202 1.52 -7.05 0.01
C ASP A 202 1.63 -8.58 0.17
N SER A 203 1.59 -9.05 1.41
CA SER A 203 1.66 -10.48 1.76
C SER A 203 0.54 -11.30 1.10
N GLU A 204 -0.57 -10.67 0.73
CA GLU A 204 -1.72 -11.29 0.09
C GLU A 204 -1.64 -11.28 -1.44
N GLY A 205 -0.63 -10.60 -2.00
CA GLY A 205 -0.46 -10.45 -3.44
C GLY A 205 -1.59 -9.63 -4.08
N SER A 206 -2.24 -8.77 -3.29
CA SER A 206 -3.31 -7.91 -3.76
C SER A 206 -2.75 -6.87 -4.72
N GLY A 207 -3.42 -6.74 -5.86
CA GLY A 207 -3.02 -5.82 -6.91
C GLY A 207 -3.22 -4.37 -6.48
N GLN A 208 -2.37 -3.47 -6.98
CA GLN A 208 -2.46 -2.03 -6.72
C GLN A 208 -3.58 -1.38 -7.56
N GLY A 209 -4.84 -1.69 -7.26
CA GLY A 209 -6.01 -1.22 -8.01
C GLY A 209 -7.29 -1.31 -7.20
N SER A 210 -8.38 -0.77 -7.74
CA SER A 210 -9.68 -0.76 -7.06
C SER A 210 -10.58 -1.87 -7.58
N PHE A 211 -11.32 -2.51 -6.70
CA PHE A 211 -12.08 -3.73 -6.98
C PHE A 211 -13.45 -3.72 -6.32
N TYR A 212 -14.33 -4.55 -6.84
CA TYR A 212 -15.53 -5.04 -6.18
C TYR A 212 -15.38 -6.54 -5.94
N TYR A 213 -15.81 -7.00 -4.76
CA TYR A 213 -15.86 -8.39 -4.38
C TYR A 213 -17.28 -8.79 -3.96
N LYS A 214 -17.59 -10.06 -4.21
CA LYS A 214 -18.73 -10.75 -3.63
C LYS A 214 -18.22 -11.96 -2.86
N LEU A 215 -18.42 -11.96 -1.56
CA LEU A 215 -18.10 -13.06 -0.66
C LEU A 215 -19.33 -13.94 -0.42
N ASP A 216 -19.11 -15.22 -0.15
CA ASP A 216 -20.14 -16.12 0.36
C ASP A 216 -20.16 -16.16 1.90
N GLU A 217 -20.99 -17.04 2.47
CA GLU A 217 -21.15 -17.19 3.93
C GLU A 217 -19.88 -17.68 4.66
N ASN A 218 -18.89 -18.19 3.93
CA ASN A 218 -17.60 -18.63 4.47
C ASN A 218 -16.49 -17.59 4.21
N PHE A 219 -16.85 -16.39 3.76
CA PHE A 219 -15.91 -15.33 3.36
C PHE A 219 -15.03 -15.70 2.15
N GLU A 220 -15.49 -16.63 1.31
CA GLU A 220 -14.80 -16.99 0.07
C GLU A 220 -15.27 -16.11 -1.09
N VAL A 221 -14.34 -15.69 -1.96
CA VAL A 221 -14.65 -14.84 -3.12
C VAL A 221 -15.42 -15.65 -4.18
N VAL A 222 -16.70 -15.34 -4.34
CA VAL A 222 -17.60 -15.95 -5.35
C VAL A 222 -17.96 -15.01 -6.50
N GLY A 223 -17.64 -13.71 -6.37
CA GLY A 223 -17.73 -12.73 -7.44
C GLY A 223 -16.64 -11.67 -7.33
N PHE A 224 -16.25 -11.12 -8.47
CA PHE A 224 -15.11 -10.23 -8.58
C PHE A 224 -15.28 -9.29 -9.77
N ALA A 225 -14.95 -8.01 -9.61
CA ALA A 225 -14.90 -7.06 -10.72
C ALA A 225 -13.80 -6.01 -10.50
N PRO A 226 -12.77 -5.94 -11.35
CA PRO A 226 -11.79 -4.86 -11.29
C PRO A 226 -12.40 -3.56 -11.84
N LEU A 227 -12.30 -2.48 -11.08
CA LEU A 227 -12.87 -1.19 -11.45
C LEU A 227 -11.90 -0.44 -12.36
N LYS A 228 -12.28 -0.18 -13.62
CA LYS A 228 -11.45 0.49 -14.62
C LYS A 228 -11.62 2.00 -14.66
N SER A 229 -12.74 2.50 -14.16
CA SER A 229 -13.02 3.92 -14.07
C SER A 229 -14.20 4.14 -13.13
N GLY A 230 -14.36 5.37 -12.66
CA GLY A 230 -15.49 5.73 -11.82
C GLY A 230 -15.13 6.82 -10.83
N THR A 231 -16.08 7.07 -9.94
CA THR A 231 -15.91 7.97 -8.81
C THR A 231 -16.49 7.37 -7.56
N VAL A 232 -15.91 7.74 -6.44
CA VAL A 232 -16.51 7.58 -5.12
C VAL A 232 -16.72 8.96 -4.51
N THR A 233 -17.89 9.19 -3.93
CA THR A 233 -18.21 10.40 -3.16
C THR A 233 -18.40 10.02 -1.71
N ILE A 234 -17.65 10.67 -0.82
CA ILE A 234 -17.70 10.42 0.62
C ILE A 234 -18.07 11.74 1.31
N SER A 235 -19.08 11.68 2.17
CA SER A 235 -19.45 12.78 3.06
C SER A 235 -19.66 12.26 4.47
N VAL A 236 -19.35 13.07 5.48
CA VAL A 236 -19.60 12.75 6.89
C VAL A 236 -20.44 13.88 7.49
N ASN A 237 -21.51 13.55 8.19
CA ASN A 237 -22.37 14.55 8.84
C ASN A 237 -21.82 14.96 10.23
N GLU A 238 -22.50 15.88 10.91
CA GLU A 238 -22.08 16.37 12.24
C GLU A 238 -22.14 15.29 13.34
N GLU A 239 -22.88 14.20 13.11
CA GLU A 239 -23.05 13.08 14.04
C GLU A 239 -22.01 11.96 13.80
N GLY A 240 -21.15 12.09 12.78
CA GLY A 240 -20.12 11.10 12.43
C GLY A 240 -20.58 10.03 11.45
N VAL A 241 -21.83 10.08 10.98
CA VAL A 241 -22.36 9.16 9.98
C VAL A 241 -21.80 9.52 8.60
N ALA A 242 -21.13 8.56 7.98
CA ALA A 242 -20.65 8.63 6.60
C ALA A 242 -21.73 8.24 5.60
N THR A 243 -21.61 8.81 4.41
CA THR A 243 -22.26 8.32 3.19
C THR A 243 -21.19 8.14 2.15
N ALA A 244 -21.08 6.93 1.60
CA ALA A 244 -20.21 6.62 0.47
C ALA A 244 -21.05 6.22 -0.73
N GLN A 245 -20.94 6.96 -1.82
CA GLN A 245 -21.60 6.67 -3.09
C GLN A 245 -20.56 6.28 -4.13
N VAL A 246 -20.67 5.07 -4.67
CA VAL A 246 -19.80 4.54 -5.73
C VAL A 246 -20.55 4.56 -7.05
N GLU A 247 -19.88 5.04 -8.10
CA GLU A 247 -20.31 4.90 -9.49
C GLU A 247 -19.08 4.52 -10.33
N ALA A 248 -19.00 3.26 -10.74
CA ALA A 248 -17.83 2.69 -11.39
C ALA A 248 -18.19 1.86 -12.62
N LYS A 249 -17.17 1.54 -13.41
CA LYS A 249 -17.25 0.57 -14.51
C LYS A 249 -16.16 -0.47 -14.37
N ASP A 250 -16.54 -1.73 -14.58
CA ASP A 250 -15.58 -2.83 -14.64
C ASP A 250 -14.86 -2.89 -16.01
N ASP A 251 -14.04 -3.93 -16.18
CA ASP A 251 -13.32 -4.20 -17.41
C ASP A 251 -14.16 -4.73 -18.57
N LYS A 252 -15.39 -5.18 -18.29
CA LYS A 252 -16.41 -5.53 -19.30
C LYS A 252 -17.30 -4.33 -19.65
N GLY A 253 -17.16 -3.21 -18.94
CA GLY A 253 -17.95 -2.00 -19.13
C GLY A 253 -19.32 -2.03 -18.42
N ASN A 254 -19.58 -3.04 -17.57
CA ASN A 254 -20.75 -3.05 -16.70
C ASN A 254 -20.63 -1.90 -15.70
N THR A 255 -21.75 -1.27 -15.38
CA THR A 255 -21.85 -0.24 -14.34
C THR A 255 -22.01 -0.90 -12.99
N LEU A 256 -21.19 -0.50 -12.02
CA LEU A 256 -21.33 -0.86 -10.62
C LEU A 256 -21.66 0.40 -9.84
N SER A 257 -22.67 0.36 -8.99
CA SER A 257 -23.00 1.49 -8.14
C SER A 257 -23.62 1.07 -6.83
N GLY A 258 -23.51 1.94 -5.82
CA GLY A 258 -24.05 1.70 -4.49
C GLY A 258 -23.99 2.97 -3.66
N THR A 259 -24.85 3.05 -2.64
CA THR A 259 -24.80 4.12 -1.64
C THR A 259 -24.88 3.48 -0.27
N CYS A 260 -23.78 3.50 0.46
CA CYS A 260 -23.69 3.03 1.83
C CYS A 260 -23.83 4.21 2.78
N VAL A 261 -24.59 4.05 3.86
CA VAL A 261 -24.75 5.04 4.94
C VAL A 261 -24.56 4.32 6.26
N THR A 262 -23.45 4.60 6.94
CA THR A 262 -23.05 3.97 8.20
C THR A 262 -22.02 4.86 8.90
N ASP A 263 -21.57 4.48 10.09
CA ASP A 263 -20.50 5.19 10.80
C ASP A 263 -19.18 5.12 10.01
N TYR A 264 -18.41 6.22 10.02
CA TYR A 264 -17.08 6.21 9.41
C TYR A 264 -16.04 5.68 10.40
N VAL A 265 -15.41 4.56 10.07
CA VAL A 265 -14.29 4.01 10.84
C VAL A 265 -13.00 4.52 10.24
N THR A 266 -12.18 5.20 11.04
CA THR A 266 -10.81 5.56 10.67
C THR A 266 -9.84 4.80 11.55
N PHE A 267 -9.01 3.95 10.96
CA PHE A 267 -7.77 3.58 11.64
C PHE A 267 -6.78 4.72 11.42
N ILE A 268 -6.69 5.58 12.43
CA ILE A 268 -5.40 6.23 12.68
C ILE A 268 -4.59 5.11 13.35
N GLY A 269 -3.82 4.36 12.55
CA GLY A 269 -2.85 3.39 13.06
C GLY A 269 -2.17 3.99 14.29
N GLN A 270 -2.31 3.30 15.42
CA GLN A 270 -1.89 3.72 16.74
C GLN A 270 -0.56 4.47 16.69
N GLU A 271 -0.55 5.73 17.14
CA GLU A 271 0.65 6.49 17.54
C GLU A 271 1.93 6.42 16.69
N GLU A 272 1.98 5.93 15.45
CA GLU A 272 3.24 5.87 14.66
C GLU A 272 2.94 5.52 13.19
N ALA A 273 2.18 6.39 12.50
CA ALA A 273 2.31 6.48 11.05
C ALA A 273 3.69 7.10 10.72
N THR A 274 4.76 6.35 10.97
CA THR A 274 6.16 6.72 10.69
C THR A 274 6.43 6.83 9.19
N LEU A 275 5.47 6.43 8.37
CA LEU A 275 5.31 6.72 6.93
C LEU A 275 4.91 8.17 6.64
N PHE A 276 5.40 9.14 7.42
CA PHE A 276 5.34 10.55 7.05
C PHE A 276 6.24 10.83 5.85
N SER A 277 5.66 10.75 4.65
CA SER A 277 5.94 11.57 3.48
C SER A 277 7.43 11.78 3.16
N VAL A 278 8.02 10.93 2.32
CA VAL A 278 9.37 11.20 1.78
C VAL A 278 9.34 12.55 1.04
N SER A 279 8.26 12.84 0.30
CA SER A 279 8.13 14.06 -0.50
C SER A 279 7.89 15.34 0.33
N ASN A 280 7.10 15.30 1.41
CA ASN A 280 6.84 16.50 2.24
C ASN A 280 7.96 16.79 3.25
N LYS A 281 8.71 15.77 3.71
CA LYS A 281 9.96 15.99 4.48
C LYS A 281 11.04 16.61 3.59
N VAL A 282 11.25 16.12 2.36
CA VAL A 282 12.23 16.69 1.41
C VAL A 282 11.88 18.13 0.99
N LYS A 283 10.59 18.47 0.79
CA LYS A 283 10.16 19.86 0.54
C LYS A 283 10.39 20.80 1.72
N ARG A 284 10.30 20.32 2.97
CA ARG A 284 10.58 21.14 4.17
C ARG A 284 12.07 21.38 4.39
N VAL A 285 12.93 20.41 4.05
CA VAL A 285 14.39 20.56 4.18
C VAL A 285 14.94 21.54 3.13
N ASN A 286 14.41 21.54 1.90
CA ASN A 286 14.86 22.46 0.84
C ASN A 286 14.37 23.91 0.99
N LYS A 287 13.43 24.21 1.89
CA LYS A 287 12.95 25.58 2.14
C LYS A 287 13.66 26.30 3.29
N LYS A 288 14.59 25.64 4.00
CA LYS A 288 15.27 26.19 5.19
C LYS A 288 16.75 26.57 5.00
N VAL A 289 17.24 26.57 3.77
CA VAL A 289 18.60 27.02 3.46
C VAL A 289 18.53 28.34 2.69
N LEU A 290 18.52 29.45 3.44
CA LEU A 290 19.34 30.67 3.23
C LEU A 290 18.71 31.89 3.91
N ALA A 291 19.18 32.19 5.11
CA ALA A 291 19.52 33.56 5.51
C ALA A 291 20.61 33.49 6.59
N PRO A 292 21.79 34.08 6.39
CA PRO A 292 22.83 34.11 7.42
C PRO A 292 22.35 35.02 8.56
N ARG A 293 22.26 34.45 9.77
CA ARG A 293 21.99 35.21 11.00
C ARG A 293 23.19 36.12 11.30
N THR A 294 23.09 37.41 10.96
CA THR A 294 23.92 38.44 11.58
C THR A 294 23.56 38.57 13.05
N LYS A 295 24.53 38.28 13.93
CA LYS A 295 24.45 38.53 15.37
C LYS A 295 24.29 40.04 15.62
N VAL A 296 23.20 40.43 16.29
CA VAL A 296 23.11 41.74 16.95
C VAL A 296 23.10 41.49 18.46
N LYS A 297 24.10 42.02 19.15
CA LYS A 297 24.23 41.98 20.62
C LYS A 297 23.12 42.81 21.27
N PRO A 298 22.59 42.39 22.43
CA PRO A 298 21.70 43.25 23.20
C PRO A 298 22.53 44.35 23.88
N THR A 299 22.16 45.61 23.65
CA THR A 299 22.65 46.74 24.44
C THR A 299 21.52 47.19 25.36
N MET A 300 21.73 46.98 26.66
CA MET A 300 20.99 47.64 27.74
C MET A 300 21.13 49.16 27.60
N VAL A 301 20.03 49.91 27.65
CA VAL A 301 20.07 51.32 28.08
C VAL A 301 18.95 51.58 29.08
N LEU A 302 19.37 52.16 30.20
CA LEU A 302 18.61 52.54 31.39
C LEU A 302 17.60 53.67 31.15
N LYS A 303 16.63 53.69 32.06
CA LYS A 303 15.57 54.67 32.33
C LYS A 303 15.94 56.15 32.07
N LYS A 304 14.91 56.93 31.71
CA LYS A 304 14.45 58.02 32.57
C LYS A 304 12.96 57.80 32.88
#